data_AF-A0A6A4HUL8-F1
#
_entry.id   AF-A0A6A4HUL8-F1
#
_cell.length_a   1.000
_cell.length_b   1.000
_cell.length_c   1.000
_cell.angle_alpha   90.00
_cell.angle_beta   90.00
_cell.angle_gamma   90.00
#
_symmetry.space_group_name_H-M   'P 1'
#
loop_
_entity.id
_entity.type
_entity.pdbx_description
1 polymer ?
#
loop_
_entity_poly.entity_id
_entity_poly.type
_entity_poly.pdbx_seq_one_letter_code
_entity_poly.pdbx_strand_id
1 'polypeptide(L)'
;MSYLPSNKRSRPSPPATSSLPTKTSLLSPSQKKANHIQSEQKRRANIRRGYEALCETVPALREAIRLEEGAQLAADGTNGNGKKPKRGRRAKIDDGTGEKIDGRAGPRSENIVLGKTIEYIKELLSDRQDLLSRLERARASLAPNHPSGTPSDPQPLWEREWKGGSGKEGEADEEEEEDD
;
A
#
# COMPACT_ATOMS: atom_id res chain seq x y z
N MET A 1 41.79 29.36 2.56
CA MET A 1 40.44 29.09 2.03
C MET A 1 40.37 29.58 0.59
N SER A 2 40.41 28.67 -0.38
CA SER A 2 40.26 28.97 -1.80
C SER A 2 39.37 27.87 -2.40
N TYR A 3 38.15 28.24 -2.77
CA TYR A 3 37.20 27.37 -3.44
C TYR A 3 37.60 27.23 -4.91
N LEU A 4 37.87 26.00 -5.35
CA LEU A 4 37.96 25.65 -6.78
C LEU A 4 36.53 25.49 -7.35
N PRO A 5 36.15 26.18 -8.42
CA PRO A 5 34.86 25.98 -9.06
C PRO A 5 34.83 24.66 -9.86
N SER A 6 33.73 23.92 -9.71
CA SER A 6 33.45 22.66 -10.39
C SER A 6 33.34 22.86 -11.91
N ASN A 7 34.15 22.13 -12.66
CA ASN A 7 34.27 22.18 -14.12
C ASN A 7 33.04 21.53 -14.78
N LYS A 8 32.10 22.34 -15.28
CA LYS A 8 30.96 21.85 -16.09
C LYS A 8 31.47 21.42 -17.46
N ARG A 9 31.60 20.10 -17.66
CA ARG A 9 31.88 19.51 -18.97
C ARG A 9 30.79 19.90 -19.97
N SER A 10 31.16 20.67 -20.98
CA SER A 10 30.35 20.98 -22.16
C SER A 10 30.16 19.72 -23.00
N ARG A 11 28.92 19.31 -23.24
CA ARG A 11 28.60 18.29 -24.25
C ARG A 11 28.47 18.97 -25.62
N PRO A 12 29.03 18.42 -26.71
CA PRO A 12 28.85 18.98 -28.04
C PRO A 12 27.42 18.71 -28.55
N SER A 13 26.80 19.74 -29.12
CA SER A 13 25.48 19.71 -29.75
C SER A 13 25.55 19.12 -31.17
N PRO A 14 24.56 18.33 -31.63
CA PRO A 14 24.44 17.95 -33.03
C PRO A 14 23.85 19.10 -33.88
N PRO A 15 24.08 19.10 -35.22
CA PRO A 15 23.72 20.21 -36.09
C PRO A 15 22.21 20.32 -36.30
N ALA A 16 21.75 21.56 -36.36
CA ALA A 16 20.36 21.94 -36.56
C ALA A 16 19.86 21.56 -37.96
N THR A 17 18.99 20.56 -38.03
CA THR A 17 18.03 20.42 -39.14
C THR A 17 16.71 21.07 -38.73
N SER A 18 16.33 22.07 -39.53
CA SER A 18 15.12 22.86 -39.42
C SER A 18 13.87 21.99 -39.53
N SER A 19 13.30 21.63 -38.39
CA SER A 19 11.85 21.44 -38.27
C SER A 19 11.42 22.30 -37.09
N LEU A 20 10.55 23.28 -37.34
CA LEU A 20 9.94 24.03 -36.25
C LEU A 20 9.30 23.00 -35.31
N PRO A 21 9.69 22.92 -34.02
CA PRO A 21 8.90 22.18 -33.08
C PRO A 21 7.64 23.03 -32.89
N THR A 22 6.58 22.69 -33.63
CA THR A 22 5.22 23.03 -33.20
C THR A 22 5.18 22.62 -31.74
N LYS A 23 5.03 23.61 -30.86
CA LYS A 23 4.94 23.38 -29.41
C LYS A 23 3.85 22.35 -29.24
N THR A 24 4.23 21.10 -29.08
CA THR A 24 3.38 20.03 -28.58
C THR A 24 3.10 20.50 -27.17
N SER A 25 2.07 21.31 -27.02
CA SER A 25 1.58 21.70 -25.72
C SER A 25 1.05 20.40 -25.13
N LEU A 26 1.93 19.70 -24.41
CA LEU A 26 1.74 18.38 -23.80
C LEU A 26 0.45 18.41 -22.96
N LEU A 27 -0.68 18.12 -23.60
CA LEU A 27 -2.05 18.23 -23.09
C LEU A 27 -2.59 19.67 -23.08
N SER A 28 -3.75 19.86 -23.72
CA SER A 28 -4.56 21.08 -23.62
C SER A 28 -4.98 21.35 -22.17
N PRO A 29 -5.33 22.60 -21.78
CA PRO A 29 -5.79 22.89 -20.42
C PRO A 29 -6.96 22.00 -19.96
N SER A 30 -7.87 21.67 -20.88
CA SER A 30 -8.97 20.73 -20.65
C SER A 30 -8.46 19.30 -20.41
N GLN A 31 -7.51 18.83 -21.23
CA GLN A 31 -6.88 17.51 -21.06
C GLN A 31 -6.08 17.39 -19.76
N LYS A 32 -5.37 18.45 -19.36
CA LYS A 32 -4.67 18.50 -18.06
C LYS A 32 -5.64 18.39 -16.89
N LYS A 33 -6.76 19.12 -16.94
CA LYS A 33 -7.81 19.04 -15.91
C LYS A 33 -8.40 17.63 -15.84
N ALA A 34 -8.71 17.02 -17.00
CA ALA A 34 -9.23 15.65 -17.05
C ALA A 34 -8.24 14.62 -16.50
N ASN A 35 -6.96 14.70 -16.90
CA ASN A 35 -5.92 13.79 -16.42
C ASN A 35 -5.64 13.97 -14.92
N HIS A 36 -5.66 15.20 -14.42
CA HIS A 36 -5.53 15.48 -12.98
C HIS A 36 -6.65 14.82 -12.16
N ILE A 37 -7.91 14.97 -12.59
CA ILE A 37 -9.05 14.33 -11.93
C ILE A 37 -8.91 12.79 -11.97
N GLN A 38 -8.57 12.23 -13.13
CA GLN A 38 -8.44 10.78 -13.29
C GLN A 38 -7.32 10.18 -12.45
N SER A 39 -6.15 10.84 -12.43
CA SER A 39 -5.01 10.41 -11.61
C SER A 39 -5.31 10.48 -10.12
N GLU A 40 -6.02 11.53 -9.66
CA GLU A 40 -6.45 11.65 -8.27
C GLU A 40 -7.52 10.60 -7.90
N GLN A 41 -8.48 10.32 -8.77
CA GLN A 41 -9.45 9.24 -8.57
C GLN A 41 -8.75 7.88 -8.45
N LYS A 42 -7.82 7.58 -9.35
CA LYS A 42 -7.01 6.34 -9.30
C LYS A 42 -6.21 6.26 -7.99
N ARG A 43 -5.58 7.36 -7.58
CA ARG A 43 -4.86 7.44 -6.30
C ARG A 43 -5.79 7.16 -5.11
N ARG A 44 -6.97 7.79 -5.07
CA ARG A 44 -7.98 7.56 -4.00
C ARG A 44 -8.49 6.13 -3.99
N ALA A 45 -8.73 5.52 -5.14
CA ALA A 45 -9.14 4.13 -5.25
C ALA A 45 -8.09 3.17 -4.67
N ASN A 46 -6.81 3.40 -4.97
CA ASN A 46 -5.72 2.61 -4.39
C ASN A 46 -5.64 2.76 -2.87
N ILE A 47 -5.80 3.98 -2.35
CA ILE A 47 -5.82 4.23 -0.90
C ILE A 47 -6.98 3.48 -0.24
N ARG A 48 -8.19 3.51 -0.83
CA ARG A 48 -9.35 2.77 -0.32
C ARG A 48 -9.10 1.27 -0.26
N ARG A 49 -8.54 0.70 -1.32
CA ARG A 49 -8.15 -0.72 -1.35
C ARG A 49 -7.15 -1.07 -0.24
N GLY A 50 -6.21 -0.17 0.06
CA GLY A 50 -5.29 -0.34 1.20
C GLY A 50 -6.02 -0.41 2.54
N TYR A 51 -7.00 0.46 2.77
CA TYR A 51 -7.83 0.43 3.98
C TYR A 51 -8.71 -0.82 4.08
N GLU A 52 -9.25 -1.31 2.96
CA GLU A 52 -10.01 -2.57 2.93
C GLU A 52 -9.13 -3.74 3.36
N ALA A 53 -7.89 -3.82 2.85
CA ALA A 53 -6.93 -4.85 3.27
C ALA A 53 -6.58 -4.74 4.77
N LEU A 54 -6.51 -3.53 5.34
CA LEU A 54 -6.34 -3.36 6.79
C LEU A 54 -7.56 -3.87 7.57
N CYS A 55 -8.77 -3.63 7.08
CA CYS A 55 -9.99 -4.13 7.70
C CYS A 55 -10.03 -5.67 7.73
N GLU A 56 -9.47 -6.33 6.72
CA GLU A 56 -9.39 -7.79 6.63
C GLU A 56 -8.28 -8.42 7.46
N THR A 57 -7.20 -7.69 7.76
CA THR A 57 -6.02 -8.22 8.46
C THR A 57 -6.06 -8.00 9.96
N VAL A 58 -6.63 -6.89 10.42
CA VAL A 58 -6.70 -6.55 11.85
C VAL A 58 -7.90 -7.26 12.50
N PRO A 59 -7.68 -8.19 13.46
CA PRO A 59 -8.77 -8.98 14.05
C PRO A 59 -9.90 -8.12 14.63
N ALA A 60 -9.56 -7.07 15.38
CA ALA A 60 -10.54 -6.17 15.98
C ALA A 60 -11.47 -5.49 14.96
N LEU A 61 -10.95 -5.14 13.77
CA LEU A 61 -11.74 -4.50 12.71
C LEU A 61 -12.67 -5.50 12.03
N ARG A 62 -12.18 -6.70 11.70
CA ARG A 62 -12.99 -7.77 11.10
C ARG A 62 -14.21 -8.10 11.96
N GLU A 63 -13.97 -8.27 13.26
CA GLU A 63 -15.03 -8.62 14.22
C GLU A 63 -16.04 -7.49 14.38
N ALA A 64 -15.58 -6.24 14.47
CA ALA A 64 -16.45 -5.07 14.55
C ALA A 64 -17.30 -4.89 13.28
N ILE A 65 -16.72 -5.12 12.08
CA ILE A 65 -17.44 -5.06 10.81
C ILE A 65 -18.50 -6.16 10.74
N ARG A 66 -18.14 -7.41 11.08
CA ARG A 66 -19.08 -8.54 11.09
C ARG A 66 -20.27 -8.29 12.03
N LEU A 67 -20.00 -7.70 13.19
CA LEU A 67 -21.05 -7.36 14.17
C LEU A 67 -21.97 -6.25 13.66
N GLU A 68 -21.41 -5.21 13.04
CA GLU A 68 -22.21 -4.13 12.45
C GLU A 68 -23.06 -4.65 11.27
N GLU A 69 -22.50 -5.48 10.39
CA GLU A 69 -23.23 -6.10 9.28
C GLU A 69 -24.36 -7.01 9.78
N GLY A 70 -24.11 -7.82 10.81
CA GLY A 70 -25.14 -8.62 11.46
C GLY A 70 -26.27 -7.79 12.07
N ALA A 71 -25.93 -6.67 12.73
CA ALA A 71 -26.92 -5.74 13.27
C ALA A 71 -27.74 -5.04 12.17
N GLN A 72 -27.11 -4.68 11.05
CA GLN A 72 -27.80 -4.09 9.90
C GLN A 72 -28.77 -5.09 9.25
N LEU A 73 -28.37 -6.35 9.08
CA LEU A 73 -29.22 -7.40 8.54
C LEU A 73 -30.41 -7.71 9.46
N ALA A 74 -30.20 -7.73 10.78
CA ALA A 74 -31.28 -7.93 11.75
C ALA A 74 -32.28 -6.76 11.77
N ALA A 75 -31.80 -5.52 11.61
CA ALA A 75 -32.66 -4.34 11.54
C ALA A 75 -33.53 -4.33 10.26
N ASP A 76 -33.03 -4.83 9.13
CA ASP A 76 -33.79 -4.88 7.87
C ASP A 76 -34.84 -6.01 7.86
N GLY A 77 -34.57 -7.11 8.57
CA GLY A 77 -35.47 -8.28 8.66
C GLY A 77 -36.72 -8.12 9.55
N THR A 78 -36.81 -7.06 10.37
CA THR A 78 -37.96 -6.85 11.28
C THR A 78 -39.10 -6.05 10.67
N ASN A 79 -38.93 -5.46 9.49
CA ASN A 79 -39.93 -4.58 8.87
C ASN A 79 -40.84 -5.30 7.84
N GLY A 80 -41.26 -6.52 8.18
CA GLY A 80 -42.07 -7.42 7.36
C GLY A 80 -43.59 -7.13 7.35
N ASN A 81 -44.03 -5.87 7.47
CA ASN A 81 -45.43 -5.53 7.23
C ASN A 81 -45.61 -4.12 6.65
N GLY A 82 -46.03 -4.07 5.38
CA GLY A 82 -46.87 -3.02 4.81
C GLY A 82 -46.39 -1.55 4.91
N LYS A 83 -45.95 -1.03 3.75
CA LYS A 83 -45.72 0.40 3.36
C LYS A 83 -44.25 0.83 3.38
N LYS A 84 -43.75 1.03 2.14
CA LYS A 84 -42.43 1.55 1.78
C LYS A 84 -41.98 2.72 2.66
N PRO A 85 -40.84 2.64 3.39
CA PRO A 85 -40.04 3.82 3.65
C PRO A 85 -39.14 4.02 2.43
N LYS A 86 -39.53 4.93 1.55
CA LYS A 86 -38.68 5.48 0.50
C LYS A 86 -37.64 6.41 1.13
N ARG A 87 -36.77 5.88 1.98
CA ARG A 87 -35.48 6.48 2.37
C ARG A 87 -34.44 5.38 2.33
N GLY A 88 -34.32 4.75 1.16
CA GLY A 88 -33.02 4.22 0.77
C GLY A 88 -32.01 5.32 1.05
N ARG A 89 -30.99 5.02 1.84
CA ARG A 89 -29.71 5.70 1.74
C ARG A 89 -29.37 5.66 0.26
N ARG A 90 -29.75 6.70 -0.50
CA ARG A 90 -29.10 7.00 -1.75
C ARG A 90 -27.63 7.00 -1.36
N ALA A 91 -26.86 6.06 -1.88
CA ALA A 91 -25.40 6.14 -1.84
C ALA A 91 -25.10 7.59 -2.17
N LYS A 92 -24.66 8.34 -1.15
CA LYS A 92 -24.60 9.79 -1.26
C LYS A 92 -23.44 9.98 -2.21
N ILE A 93 -23.75 10.22 -3.47
CA ILE A 93 -22.73 10.43 -4.49
C ILE A 93 -22.06 11.73 -4.06
N ASP A 94 -20.74 11.68 -3.84
CA ASP A 94 -19.96 12.87 -3.57
C ASP A 94 -20.19 13.85 -4.73
N ASP A 95 -20.76 15.02 -4.41
CA ASP A 95 -21.28 16.03 -5.36
C ASP A 95 -20.18 16.60 -6.27
N GLY A 96 -18.90 16.36 -5.95
CA GLY A 96 -17.74 16.75 -6.75
C GLY A 96 -17.10 15.65 -7.59
N THR A 97 -17.24 14.36 -7.23
CA THR A 97 -16.50 13.26 -7.87
C THR A 97 -17.36 12.17 -8.49
N GLY A 98 -18.67 12.13 -8.21
CA GLY A 98 -19.55 11.07 -8.71
C GLY A 98 -19.36 9.73 -8.00
N GLU A 99 -18.50 9.68 -6.99
CA GLU A 99 -18.14 8.46 -6.28
C GLU A 99 -19.14 8.21 -5.13
N LYS A 100 -19.64 6.98 -5.03
CA LYS A 100 -20.53 6.60 -3.92
C LYS A 100 -19.75 6.84 -2.63
N ILE A 101 -20.25 7.73 -1.75
CA ILE A 101 -19.83 7.76 -0.35
C ILE A 101 -20.16 6.38 0.19
N ASP A 102 -19.15 5.54 0.15
CA ASP A 102 -19.21 4.19 0.65
C ASP A 102 -19.60 4.27 2.11
N GLY A 103 -20.22 3.22 2.64
CA GLY A 103 -20.71 3.16 4.01
C GLY A 103 -19.61 3.21 5.09
N ARG A 104 -18.53 3.99 4.90
CA ARG A 104 -17.34 4.24 5.72
C ARG A 104 -17.61 4.82 7.10
N ALA A 105 -18.88 4.95 7.49
CA ALA A 105 -19.23 5.23 8.87
C ALA A 105 -19.01 3.97 9.73
N GLY A 106 -18.77 4.14 11.03
CA GLY A 106 -18.64 3.00 11.94
C GLY A 106 -17.25 2.36 11.93
N PRO A 107 -17.15 1.03 12.11
CA PRO A 107 -15.89 0.29 12.21
C PRO A 107 -14.94 0.45 11.01
N ARG A 108 -15.49 0.79 9.84
CA ARG A 108 -14.72 1.04 8.60
C ARG A 108 -14.18 2.46 8.47
N SER A 109 -14.40 3.33 9.46
CA SER A 109 -13.94 4.72 9.41
C SER A 109 -12.41 4.83 9.50
N GLU A 110 -11.82 5.72 8.72
CA GLU A 110 -10.36 5.86 8.56
C GLU A 110 -9.62 5.93 9.89
N ASN A 111 -10.07 6.81 10.79
CA ASN A 111 -9.44 7.00 12.08
C ASN A 111 -9.49 5.73 12.95
N ILE A 112 -10.59 4.98 12.90
CA ILE A 112 -10.74 3.72 13.65
C ILE A 112 -9.85 2.65 13.04
N VAL A 113 -9.79 2.54 11.71
CA VAL A 113 -8.93 1.59 11.02
C VAL A 113 -7.46 1.84 11.39
N LEU A 114 -6.98 3.07 11.22
CA LEU A 114 -5.59 3.42 11.56
C LEU A 114 -5.29 3.17 13.04
N GLY A 115 -6.18 3.60 13.95
CA GLY A 115 -6.00 3.41 15.39
C GLY A 115 -5.89 1.94 15.77
N LYS A 116 -6.82 1.10 15.30
CA LYS A 116 -6.81 -0.35 15.57
C LYS A 116 -5.65 -1.07 14.92
N THR A 117 -5.21 -0.64 13.73
CA THR A 117 -3.99 -1.17 13.12
C THR A 117 -2.76 -0.88 13.98
N ILE A 118 -2.61 0.33 14.52
CA ILE A 118 -1.47 0.68 15.39
C ILE A 118 -1.49 -0.15 16.68
N GLU A 119 -2.65 -0.29 17.32
CA GLU A 119 -2.82 -1.14 18.51
C GLU A 119 -2.37 -2.58 18.23
N TYR A 120 -2.85 -3.16 17.12
CA TYR A 120 -2.53 -4.53 16.73
C TYR A 120 -1.03 -4.72 16.42
N ILE A 121 -0.39 -3.76 15.75
CA ILE A 121 1.06 -3.81 15.52
C ILE A 121 1.83 -3.83 16.84
N LYS A 122 1.43 -3.02 17.82
CA LYS A 122 2.07 -2.99 19.15
C LYS A 122 1.89 -4.32 19.89
N GLU A 123 0.71 -4.92 19.81
CA GLU A 123 0.43 -6.25 20.37
C GLU A 123 1.31 -7.33 19.72
N LEU A 124 1.37 -7.37 18.39
CA LEU A 124 2.23 -8.32 17.66
C LEU A 124 3.71 -8.18 18.01
N LEU A 125 4.20 -6.97 18.24
CA LEU A 125 5.58 -6.74 18.69
C LEU A 125 5.82 -7.25 20.12
N SER A 126 4.83 -7.08 21.01
CA SER A 126 4.88 -7.64 22.37
C SER A 126 4.89 -9.16 22.34
N ASP A 127 3.96 -9.77 21.59
CA ASP A 127 3.85 -11.21 21.43
C ASP A 127 5.13 -11.82 20.86
N ARG A 128 5.73 -11.14 19.88
CA ARG A 128 7.03 -11.52 19.33
C ARG A 128 8.10 -11.54 20.42
N GLN A 129 8.19 -10.51 21.25
CA GLN A 129 9.17 -10.47 22.33
C GLN A 129 8.96 -11.61 23.32
N ASP A 130 7.72 -11.88 23.70
CA ASP A 130 7.38 -12.97 24.62
C ASP A 130 7.71 -14.34 24.03
N LEU A 131 7.42 -14.57 22.75
CA LEU A 131 7.78 -15.79 22.03
C LEU A 131 9.29 -15.97 21.94
N LEU A 132 10.05 -14.90 21.68
CA LEU A 132 11.50 -14.94 21.68
C LEU A 132 12.05 -15.28 23.07
N SER A 133 11.57 -14.64 24.14
CA SER A 133 11.97 -14.96 25.51
C SER A 133 11.59 -16.38 25.93
N ARG A 134 10.48 -16.92 25.43
CA ARG A 134 10.11 -18.35 25.62
C ARG A 134 11.07 -19.27 24.88
N LEU A 135 11.42 -18.92 23.65
CA LEU A 135 12.35 -19.69 22.82
C LEU A 135 13.76 -19.69 23.42
N GLU A 136 14.25 -18.56 23.93
CA GLU A 136 15.53 -18.45 24.63
C GLU A 136 15.57 -19.32 25.89
N ARG A 137 14.51 -19.29 26.71
CA ARG A 137 14.40 -20.17 27.89
C ARG A 137 14.40 -21.65 27.50
N ALA A 138 13.69 -22.01 26.44
CA ALA A 138 13.69 -23.38 25.93
C ALA A 138 15.10 -23.79 25.44
N ARG A 139 15.79 -22.89 24.72
CA ARG A 139 17.19 -23.10 24.30
C ARG A 139 18.14 -23.27 25.48
N ALA A 140 18.01 -22.46 26.52
CA ALA A 140 18.84 -22.55 27.71
C ALA A 140 18.62 -23.86 28.50
N SER A 141 17.46 -24.50 28.36
CA SER A 141 17.17 -25.81 28.98
C SER A 141 17.76 -27.00 28.22
N LEU A 142 18.19 -26.80 26.97
CA LEU A 142 18.78 -27.86 26.14
C LEU A 142 20.28 -28.03 26.46
N ALA A 143 20.80 -29.22 26.19
CA ALA A 143 22.24 -29.45 26.26
C ALA A 143 22.99 -28.51 25.30
N PRO A 144 24.20 -28.03 25.64
CA PRO A 144 24.93 -27.04 24.85
C PRO A 144 25.17 -27.40 23.37
N ASN A 145 25.20 -28.70 23.05
CA ASN A 145 25.45 -29.21 21.69
C ASN A 145 24.19 -29.79 21.04
N HIS A 146 22.99 -29.47 21.53
CA HIS A 146 21.76 -30.01 20.97
C HIS A 146 21.46 -29.35 19.60
N PRO A 147 21.18 -30.13 18.53
CA PRO A 147 20.99 -29.61 17.18
C PRO A 147 19.83 -28.62 17.02
N SER A 148 18.86 -28.61 17.93
CA SER A 148 17.78 -27.60 17.94
C SER A 148 18.11 -26.30 18.69
N GLY A 149 19.29 -26.23 19.34
CA GLY A 149 19.80 -25.02 19.98
C GLY A 149 20.38 -24.01 18.98
N THR A 150 20.87 -24.50 17.83
CA THR A 150 21.42 -23.68 16.75
C THR A 150 20.31 -23.27 15.78
N PRO A 151 20.01 -21.98 15.58
CA PRO A 151 19.11 -21.54 14.52
C PRO A 151 19.68 -21.94 13.15
N SER A 152 18.82 -22.49 12.27
CA SER A 152 19.20 -22.90 10.91
C SER A 152 19.64 -21.72 10.03
N ASP A 153 19.18 -20.50 10.34
CA ASP A 153 19.55 -19.27 9.65
C ASP A 153 19.71 -18.17 10.72
N PRO A 154 20.88 -17.52 10.84
CA PRO A 154 21.13 -16.53 11.89
C PRO A 154 20.29 -15.26 11.72
N GLN A 155 19.77 -14.98 10.52
CA GLN A 155 18.97 -13.78 10.26
C GLN A 155 17.71 -14.15 9.45
N PRO A 156 16.51 -14.01 10.05
CA PRO A 156 15.28 -14.31 9.34
C PRO A 156 15.07 -13.34 8.17
N LEU A 157 14.41 -13.82 7.11
CA LEU A 157 14.23 -13.09 5.85
C LEU A 157 13.60 -11.71 6.01
N TRP A 158 12.74 -11.52 7.01
CA TRP A 158 12.07 -10.24 7.30
C TRP A 158 12.94 -9.23 8.08
N GLU A 159 14.08 -9.65 8.62
CA GLU A 159 15.11 -8.76 9.19
C GLU A 159 16.22 -8.44 8.20
N ARG A 160 16.20 -9.08 7.04
CA ARG A 160 17.21 -8.93 6.01
C ARG A 160 17.01 -7.58 5.32
N GLU A 161 18.10 -6.88 5.09
CA GLU A 161 18.05 -5.57 4.43
C GLU A 161 17.43 -5.71 3.03
N TRP A 162 16.38 -4.94 2.77
CA TRP A 162 15.72 -4.90 1.47
C TRP A 162 16.60 -4.14 0.47
N LYS A 163 17.28 -4.83 -0.45
CA LYS A 163 18.16 -4.22 -1.48
C LYS A 163 17.44 -3.65 -2.71
N GLY A 164 16.20 -3.21 -2.54
CA GLY A 164 15.42 -2.55 -3.59
C GLY A 164 14.93 -3.44 -4.73
N GLY A 165 15.09 -4.77 -4.66
CA GLY A 165 14.63 -5.69 -5.72
C GLY A 165 15.47 -5.66 -7.00
N SER A 166 16.73 -5.21 -6.95
CA SER A 166 17.66 -5.28 -8.09
C SER A 166 18.21 -6.70 -8.26
N GLY A 167 17.35 -7.65 -8.64
CA GLY A 167 17.74 -9.00 -9.03
C GLY A 167 18.30 -9.05 -10.45
N LYS A 168 19.24 -8.16 -10.80
CA LYS A 168 20.01 -8.27 -12.04
C LYS A 168 21.36 -8.90 -11.68
N GLU A 169 21.31 -10.19 -11.33
CA GLU A 169 22.49 -11.04 -11.47
C GLU A 169 22.75 -11.20 -12.98
N GLY A 170 24.02 -11.08 -13.35
CA GLY A 170 24.45 -10.81 -14.71
C GLY A 170 24.01 -11.86 -15.72
N GLU A 171 23.28 -11.40 -16.73
CA GLU A 171 23.34 -11.96 -18.08
C GLU A 171 23.70 -10.78 -18.97
N ALA A 172 24.98 -10.69 -19.30
CA ALA A 172 25.46 -9.86 -20.38
C ALA A 172 25.09 -10.63 -21.65
N ASP A 173 24.07 -10.16 -22.37
CA ASP A 173 23.84 -10.55 -23.75
C ASP A 173 25.12 -10.18 -24.51
N GLU A 174 25.88 -11.21 -24.90
CA GLU A 174 26.94 -11.08 -25.89
C GLU A 174 26.27 -10.65 -27.19
N GLU A 175 26.52 -9.41 -27.62
CA GLU A 175 26.18 -8.94 -28.96
C GLU A 175 26.95 -9.81 -29.97
N GLU A 176 26.26 -10.81 -30.57
CA GLU A 176 26.73 -11.43 -31.80
C GLU A 176 26.73 -10.37 -32.91
N GLU A 177 27.94 -10.09 -33.40
CA GLU A 177 28.20 -9.41 -34.67
C GLU A 177 27.44 -10.14 -35.80
N GLU A 178 26.58 -9.41 -36.52
CA GLU A 178 26.22 -9.80 -37.88
C GLU A 178 26.42 -8.58 -38.79
N ASP A 179 27.49 -8.65 -39.58
CA ASP A 179 27.86 -7.74 -40.66
C ASP A 179 26.76 -7.68 -41.73
N ASP A 180 26.45 -6.48 -42.22
CA ASP A 180 26.12 -6.17 -43.62
C ASP A 180 26.28 -4.68 -43.93
#